data_AF-A0A936GBC5-F1
#
_entry.id   AF-A0A936GBC5-F1
#
_cell.length_a   1.000
_cell.length_b   1.000
_cell.length_c   1.000
_cell.angle_alpha   90.00
_cell.angle_beta   90.00
_cell.angle_gamma   90.00
#
_symmetry.space_group_name_H-M   'P 1'
#
loop_
_entity.id
_entity.type
_entity.pdbx_description
1 polymer ?
#
loop_
_entity_poly.entity_id
_entity_poly.type
_entity_poly.pdbx_seq_one_letter_code
_entity_poly.pdbx_strand_id
1 'polypeptide(L)'
;MEFMLRNLLEKYPSIRLKDNQRMFTHYQRLAVFRRDGGICKLKIKCEGAKLTWDDWHCDHIKPWSKGGKTTVENGQIAYSA
;
A
#
# COMPACT_ATOMS: atom_id res chain seq x y z
N MET A 1 -5.70 27.79 -12.69
CA MET A 1 -5.54 26.36 -12.35
C MET A 1 -6.83 25.56 -12.53
N GLU A 2 -8.00 26.10 -12.18
CA GLU A 2 -9.27 25.37 -12.30
C GLU A 2 -9.65 24.91 -13.72
N PHE A 3 -9.35 25.70 -14.76
CA PHE A 3 -9.69 25.31 -16.13
C PHE A 3 -8.96 24.03 -16.57
N MET A 4 -7.72 23.81 -16.12
CA MET A 4 -6.97 22.59 -16.44
C MET A 4 -7.60 21.36 -15.80
N LEU A 5 -8.07 21.49 -14.55
CA LEU A 5 -8.74 20.40 -13.85
C LEU A 5 -10.09 20.10 -14.48
N ARG A 6 -10.89 21.12 -14.82
CA ARG A 6 -12.15 20.93 -15.57
C ARG A 6 -11.93 20.19 -16.88
N ASN A 7 -11.04 20.67 -17.74
CA ASN A 7 -10.76 20.04 -19.04
C ASN A 7 -10.27 18.59 -18.90
N LEU A 8 -9.45 18.30 -17.88
CA LEU A 8 -8.99 16.95 -17.60
C LEU A 8 -10.16 16.03 -17.23
N LEU A 9 -11.07 16.48 -16.36
CA LEU A 9 -12.21 15.70 -15.91
C LEU A 9 -13.27 15.53 -17.01
N GLU A 10 -13.49 16.54 -17.85
CA GLU A 10 -14.34 16.44 -19.03
C GLU A 10 -13.81 15.40 -20.02
N LYS A 11 -12.50 15.38 -20.26
CA LYS A 11 -11.85 14.43 -21.17
C LYS A 11 -11.78 13.01 -20.59
N TYR A 12 -11.64 12.87 -19.28
CA TYR A 12 -11.51 11.60 -18.58
C TYR A 12 -12.52 11.49 -17.42
N PRO A 13 -13.83 11.36 -17.72
CA PRO A 13 -14.88 11.42 -16.69
C PRO A 13 -14.85 10.23 -15.71
N SER A 14 -14.18 9.13 -16.07
CA SER A 14 -14.03 7.94 -15.23
C SER A 14 -12.78 7.95 -14.35
N ILE A 15 -11.92 8.99 -14.46
CA ILE A 15 -10.71 9.07 -13.65
C ILE A 15 -11.07 9.16 -12.17
N ARG A 16 -10.46 8.31 -11.36
CA ARG A 16 -10.69 8.28 -9.92
C ARG A 16 -9.59 9.04 -9.20
N LEU A 17 -9.95 9.74 -8.13
CA LEU A 17 -8.96 10.27 -7.19
C LEU A 17 -8.18 9.11 -6.58
N LYS A 18 -6.89 9.34 -6.33
CA LYS A 18 -6.09 8.42 -5.54
C LYS A 18 -6.59 8.42 -4.10
N ASP A 19 -6.29 7.33 -3.40
CA ASP A 19 -6.44 7.27 -1.96
C ASP A 19 -5.67 8.42 -1.31
N ASN A 20 -6.34 9.18 -0.44
CA ASN A 20 -5.76 10.36 0.22
C ASN A 20 -4.80 9.97 1.36
N GLN A 21 -4.83 8.71 1.81
CA GLN A 21 -3.92 8.19 2.80
C GLN A 21 -2.91 7.26 2.12
N ARG A 22 -1.64 7.66 2.04
CA ARG A 22 -0.57 6.77 1.53
C ARG A 22 0.00 5.88 2.64
N MET A 23 0.18 6.42 3.83
CA MET A 23 0.84 5.70 4.94
C MET A 23 -0.17 4.88 5.73
N PHE A 24 0.16 3.63 6.03
CA PHE A 24 -0.63 2.81 6.93
C PHE A 24 -0.59 3.38 8.36
N THR A 25 -1.72 3.36 9.06
CA THR A 25 -1.76 3.69 10.49
C THR A 25 -1.09 2.60 11.33
N HIS A 26 -0.75 2.91 12.58
CA HIS A 26 -0.18 1.94 13.52
C HIS A 26 -1.04 0.67 13.65
N TYR A 27 -2.36 0.81 13.81
CA TYR A 27 -3.27 -0.34 13.93
C TYR A 27 -3.40 -1.14 12.62
N GLN A 28 -3.35 -0.47 11.46
CA GLN A 28 -3.31 -1.18 10.18
C GLN A 28 -2.03 -2.01 10.04
N ARG A 29 -0.87 -1.44 10.42
CA ARG A 29 0.40 -2.16 10.44
C ARG A 29 0.33 -3.39 11.36
N LEU A 30 -0.16 -3.24 12.59
CA LEU A 30 -0.35 -4.35 13.53
C LEU A 30 -1.24 -5.45 12.95
N ALA A 31 -2.36 -5.09 12.32
CA ALA A 31 -3.28 -6.04 11.72
C ALA A 31 -2.63 -6.81 10.56
N VAL A 32 -1.93 -6.10 9.66
CA VAL A 32 -1.17 -6.72 8.56
C VAL A 32 -0.12 -7.68 9.09
N PHE A 33 0.67 -7.26 10.08
CA PHE A 33 1.73 -8.10 10.65
C PHE A 33 1.19 -9.40 11.24
N ARG A 34 0.10 -9.31 12.02
CA ARG A 34 -0.57 -10.47 12.62
C ARG A 34 -1.17 -11.40 11.57
N ARG A 35 -1.86 -10.84 10.56
CA ARG A 35 -2.45 -11.61 9.44
C ARG A 35 -1.37 -12.37 8.67
N ASP A 36 -0.24 -11.73 8.41
CA ASP A 36 0.83 -12.29 7.60
C ASP A 36 1.76 -13.23 8.40
N GLY A 37 1.60 -13.29 9.73
CA GLY A 37 2.34 -14.16 10.63
C GLY A 37 3.79 -13.73 10.87
N GLY A 38 4.11 -12.44 10.65
CA GLY A 38 5.49 -11.97 10.65
C GLY A 38 6.33 -12.52 9.48
N ILE A 39 5.69 -13.10 8.46
CA ILE A 39 6.37 -13.70 7.31
C ILE A 39 6.32 -12.72 6.15
N CYS A 40 7.49 -12.37 5.62
CA CYS A 40 7.62 -11.51 4.47
C CYS A 40 6.88 -12.11 3.25
N LYS A 41 6.02 -11.31 2.61
CA LYS A 41 5.20 -11.73 1.45
C LYS A 41 5.80 -11.30 0.11
N LEU A 42 6.84 -10.47 0.14
CA LEU A 42 7.50 -9.94 -1.04
C LEU A 42 8.43 -10.97 -1.70
N LYS A 43 7.86 -11.90 -2.48
CA LYS A 43 8.58 -13.04 -3.10
C LYS A 43 9.80 -12.66 -3.94
N ILE A 44 9.86 -11.44 -4.47
CA ILE A 44 11.00 -10.96 -5.27
C ILE A 44 12.28 -10.69 -4.44
N LYS A 45 12.15 -10.50 -3.12
CA LYS A 45 13.28 -10.19 -2.22
C LYS A 45 13.36 -11.11 -1.01
N CYS A 46 12.28 -11.79 -0.66
CA CYS A 46 12.25 -12.69 0.47
C CYS A 46 11.54 -14.00 0.10
N GLU A 47 12.20 -15.12 0.36
CA GLU A 47 11.62 -16.47 0.20
C GLU A 47 10.79 -16.85 1.45
N GLY A 48 9.91 -15.94 1.91
CA GLY A 48 9.11 -16.19 3.11
C GLY A 48 9.89 -16.12 4.42
N ALA A 49 10.93 -15.28 4.48
CA ALA A 49 11.69 -15.03 5.71
C ALA A 49 10.78 -14.55 6.85
N LYS A 50 11.05 -15.03 8.07
CA LYS A 50 10.40 -14.57 9.30
C LYS A 50 11.10 -13.28 9.75
N LEU A 51 10.34 -12.21 9.89
CA LEU A 51 10.82 -10.90 10.29
C LEU A 51 10.49 -10.63 11.75
N THR A 52 11.39 -9.93 12.44
CA THR A 52 11.11 -9.37 13.76
C THR A 52 10.23 -8.13 13.62
N TRP A 53 9.60 -7.71 14.71
CA TRP A 53 8.70 -6.55 14.70
C TRP A 53 9.39 -5.24 14.27
N ASP A 54 10.69 -5.12 14.48
CA ASP A 54 11.44 -3.89 14.22
C ASP A 54 12.07 -3.84 12.81
N ASP A 55 12.08 -4.96 12.09
CA ASP A 55 12.78 -5.09 10.79
C ASP A 55 11.81 -5.41 9.63
N TRP A 56 10.81 -4.54 9.43
CA TRP A 56 9.87 -4.67 8.31
C TRP A 56 9.13 -3.38 7.93
N HIS A 57 8.59 -3.40 6.71
CA HIS A 57 7.72 -2.38 6.16
C HIS A 57 6.35 -2.96 5.79
N CYS A 58 5.31 -2.14 5.98
CA CYS A 58 3.99 -2.43 5.44
C CYS A 58 3.90 -1.80 4.05
N ASP A 59 3.99 -2.64 3.03
CA ASP A 59 3.91 -2.22 1.63
C ASP A 59 2.52 -2.51 1.04
N HIS A 60 2.19 -1.89 -0.10
CA HIS A 60 0.95 -2.19 -0.80
C HIS A 60 1.13 -3.35 -1.79
N ILE A 61 0.25 -4.34 -1.75
CA ILE A 61 0.19 -5.43 -2.75
C ILE A 61 -0.05 -4.86 -4.15
N LYS A 62 -1.11 -4.03 -4.29
CA LYS A 62 -1.29 -3.14 -5.44
C LYS A 62 -0.67 -1.78 -5.09
N PRO A 63 0.39 -1.32 -5.80
CA PRO A 63 1.06 -0.07 -5.46
C PRO A 63 0.11 1.12 -5.37
N TRP A 64 0.24 1.94 -4.33
CA TRP A 64 -0.54 3.18 -4.17
C TRP A 64 -0.40 4.11 -5.38
N SER A 65 0.79 4.18 -5.98
CA SER A 65 1.05 4.97 -7.19
C SER A 65 0.20 4.55 -8.40
N LYS A 66 -0.23 3.27 -8.44
CA LYS A 66 -1.11 2.66 -9.45
C LYS A 66 -2.57 2.55 -8.97
N GLY A 67 -2.95 3.31 -7.94
CA GLY A 67 -4.32 3.35 -7.42
C GLY A 67 -4.67 2.21 -6.47
N GLY A 68 -3.69 1.60 -5.80
CA GLY A 68 -3.95 0.77 -4.62
C GLY A 68 -4.43 1.60 -3.43
N LYS A 69 -5.35 1.04 -2.64
CA LYS A 69 -5.87 1.66 -1.42
C LYS A 69 -5.05 1.23 -0.20
N THR A 70 -4.99 2.06 0.82
CA THR A 70 -4.34 1.80 2.11
C THR A 70 -5.34 1.12 3.03
N THR A 71 -5.57 -0.15 2.76
CA THR A 71 -6.41 -1.05 3.56
C THR A 71 -5.57 -2.20 4.10
N VAL A 72 -5.98 -2.82 5.21
CA VAL A 72 -5.29 -4.00 5.74
C VAL A 72 -5.17 -5.09 4.67
N GLU A 73 -6.23 -5.32 3.90
CA GLU A 73 -6.25 -6.27 2.78
C GLU A 73 -5.14 -6.00 1.75
N ASN A 74 -4.95 -4.74 1.36
CA ASN A 74 -3.94 -4.37 0.38
C ASN A 74 -2.55 -4.14 1.00
N GLY A 75 -2.40 -4.20 2.32
CA GLY A 75 -1.10 -4.18 2.99
C GLY A 75 -0.41 -5.54 2.93
N GLN A 76 0.91 -5.58 2.98
CA GLN A 76 1.70 -6.80 3.14
C GLN A 76 3.00 -6.51 3.89
N ILE A 77 3.53 -7.51 4.60
CA ILE A 77 4.88 -7.44 5.16
C ILE A 77 5.93 -7.53 4.04
N ALA A 78 6.81 -6.53 3.98
CA ALA A 78 8.00 -6.50 3.13
C ALA A 78 9.26 -6.23 3.96
N TYR A 79 10.41 -6.70 3.49
CA TYR A 79 11.71 -6.46 4.13
C TYR A 79 12.07 -4.97 4.10
N SER A 80 12.64 -4.45 5.19
CA SER A 80 13.33 -3.16 5.19
C SER A 80 14.61 -3.33 4.39
N ALA A 81 14.73 -2.66 3.24
CA ALA A 81 15.97 -2.67 2.47
C ALA A 81 17.09 -1.91 3.20
#